data_AF-A0A4S8I1P0-F1
#
_entry.id   AF-A0A4S8I1P0-F1
#
_cell.length_a   1.000
_cell.length_b   1.000
_cell.length_c   1.000
_cell.angle_alpha   90.00
_cell.angle_beta   90.00
_cell.angle_gamma   90.00
#
_symmetry.space_group_name_H-M   'P 1'
#
loop_
_entity.id
_entity.type
_entity.pdbx_description
1 polymer ?
#
loop_
_entity_poly.entity_id
_entity_poly.type
_entity_poly.pdbx_seq_one_letter_code
_entity_poly.pdbx_strand_id
1 'polypeptide(L)'
;MIDVIASRNLVQTICKKEIIINSIDREQLTRAYADGLLRLNQIIRLLFTLEKKGLILLQREQGKDTVNVCLNEALLKNQFFNKELFKLELANLKVFNSSIQRITQLTLENLLIRMFDNHGIKRWASSL
;
A
#
# COMPACT_ATOMS: atom_id res chain seq x y z
N MET A 1 -4.55 0.13 -2.67
CA MET A 1 -3.33 -0.34 -1.97
C MET A 1 -3.60 -0.76 -0.53
N ILE A 2 -4.35 0.03 0.27
CA ILE A 2 -4.84 -0.41 1.61
C ILE A 2 -5.76 -1.65 1.48
N ASP A 3 -6.57 -1.72 0.44
CA ASP A 3 -7.46 -2.86 0.19
C ASP A 3 -6.72 -4.17 -0.12
N VAL A 4 -5.46 -4.07 -0.56
CA VAL A 4 -4.65 -5.27 -0.85
C VAL A 4 -4.38 -6.01 0.45
N ILE A 5 -3.90 -5.31 1.49
CA ILE A 5 -3.61 -5.94 2.79
C ILE A 5 -4.88 -6.34 3.55
N ALA A 6 -6.02 -5.72 3.25
CA ALA A 6 -7.32 -6.11 3.79
C ALA A 6 -7.91 -7.37 3.14
N SER A 7 -7.39 -7.79 1.96
CA SER A 7 -7.87 -8.96 1.24
C SER A 7 -6.84 -10.09 1.23
N ARG A 8 -7.17 -11.19 1.92
CA ARG A 8 -6.32 -12.38 1.94
C ARG A 8 -6.08 -12.94 0.54
N ASN A 9 -7.10 -12.92 -0.32
CA ASN A 9 -7.00 -13.43 -1.69
C ASN A 9 -6.03 -12.59 -2.52
N LEU A 10 -6.13 -11.25 -2.46
CA LEU A 10 -5.22 -10.36 -3.19
C LEU A 10 -3.78 -10.52 -2.71
N VAL A 11 -3.56 -10.61 -1.40
CA VAL A 11 -2.23 -10.86 -0.83
C VAL A 11 -1.67 -12.17 -1.34
N GLN A 12 -2.46 -13.26 -1.30
CA GLN A 12 -2.02 -14.56 -1.80
C GLN A 12 -1.67 -14.49 -3.28
N THR A 13 -2.53 -13.90 -4.11
CA THR A 13 -2.29 -13.79 -5.56
C THR A 13 -1.03 -12.99 -5.86
N ILE A 14 -0.81 -11.84 -5.21
CA ILE A 14 0.42 -11.06 -5.40
C ILE A 14 1.66 -11.83 -4.94
N CYS A 15 1.52 -12.64 -3.88
CA CYS A 15 2.62 -13.41 -3.32
C CYS A 15 2.91 -14.72 -4.09
N LYS A 16 2.04 -15.14 -5.02
CA LYS A 16 2.32 -16.28 -5.90
C LYS A 16 3.54 -15.94 -6.76
N LYS A 17 4.47 -16.88 -6.87
CA LYS A 17 5.63 -16.77 -7.77
C LYS A 17 5.31 -17.17 -9.21
N GLU A 18 4.11 -17.71 -9.45
CA GLU A 18 3.67 -18.11 -10.77
C GLU A 18 3.34 -16.88 -11.62
N ILE A 19 3.93 -16.82 -12.81
CA ILE A 19 3.79 -15.71 -13.77
C ILE A 19 2.41 -15.74 -14.45
N ILE A 20 1.74 -16.90 -14.45
CA ILE A 20 0.45 -17.11 -15.12
C ILE A 20 -0.63 -17.17 -14.04
N ILE A 21 -1.39 -16.08 -13.93
CA ILE A 21 -2.58 -16.01 -13.08
C ILE A 21 -3.84 -16.35 -13.88
N ASN A 22 -4.82 -16.99 -13.22
CA ASN A 22 -6.11 -17.29 -13.84
C ASN A 22 -6.90 -15.99 -14.11
N SER A 23 -7.96 -16.08 -14.93
CA SER A 23 -8.76 -14.91 -15.34
C SER A 23 -9.40 -14.16 -14.16
N ILE A 24 -9.84 -14.88 -13.13
CA ILE A 24 -10.50 -14.32 -11.95
C ILE A 24 -9.49 -13.52 -11.12
N ASP A 25 -8.32 -14.10 -10.83
CA ASP A 25 -7.21 -13.47 -10.11
C ASP A 25 -6.75 -12.20 -10.84
N ARG A 26 -6.67 -12.26 -12.18
CA ARG A 26 -6.29 -11.11 -13.02
C ARG A 26 -7.30 -9.98 -12.95
N GLU A 27 -8.58 -10.29 -13.03
CA GLU A 27 -9.63 -9.29 -12.92
C GLU A 27 -9.63 -8.62 -11.54
N GLN A 28 -9.49 -9.41 -10.48
CA GLN A 28 -9.42 -8.90 -9.11
C GLN A 28 -8.24 -7.94 -8.90
N LEU A 29 -7.06 -8.30 -9.38
CA LEU A 29 -5.88 -7.44 -9.29
C LEU A 29 -6.01 -6.18 -10.17
N THR A 30 -6.64 -6.29 -11.33
CA THR A 30 -6.92 -5.15 -12.21
C THR A 30 -7.84 -4.15 -11.52
N ARG A 31 -8.93 -4.63 -10.90
CA ARG A 31 -9.84 -3.79 -10.10
C ARG A 31 -9.11 -3.16 -8.91
N ALA A 32 -8.32 -3.95 -8.17
CA ALA A 32 -7.56 -3.45 -7.01
C ALA A 32 -6.56 -2.35 -7.39
N TYR A 33 -5.95 -2.43 -8.58
CA TYR A 33 -5.10 -1.38 -9.13
C TYR A 33 -5.89 -0.12 -9.49
N ALA A 34 -6.97 -0.27 -10.27
CA ALA A 34 -7.81 0.86 -10.70
C ALA A 34 -8.42 1.62 -9.50
N ASP A 35 -8.99 0.88 -8.54
CA ASP A 35 -9.55 1.45 -7.32
C ASP A 35 -8.48 2.15 -6.47
N GLY A 36 -7.26 1.60 -6.46
CA GLY A 36 -6.12 2.20 -5.80
C GLY A 36 -5.77 3.58 -6.36
N LEU A 37 -5.75 3.72 -7.69
CA LEU A 37 -5.49 5.00 -8.36
C LEU A 37 -6.57 6.04 -8.06
N LEU A 38 -7.85 5.66 -8.15
CA LEU A 38 -8.98 6.56 -7.92
C LEU A 38 -8.99 7.14 -6.50
N ARG A 39 -8.43 6.41 -5.53
CA ARG A 39 -8.39 6.83 -4.12
C ARG A 39 -7.13 7.57 -3.72
N LEU A 40 -6.17 7.80 -4.62
CA LEU A 40 -4.92 8.50 -4.29
C LEU A 40 -5.20 9.88 -3.67
N ASN A 41 -6.13 10.64 -4.26
CA ASN A 41 -6.55 11.95 -3.74
C ASN A 41 -7.19 11.85 -2.34
N GLN A 42 -7.89 10.75 -2.05
CA GLN A 42 -8.49 10.52 -0.73
C GLN A 42 -7.42 10.20 0.31
N ILE A 43 -6.39 9.42 -0.05
CA ILE A 43 -5.25 9.11 0.82
C ILE A 43 -4.49 10.39 1.16
N ILE A 44 -4.25 11.27 0.19
CA ILE A 44 -3.59 12.57 0.44
C ILE A 44 -4.41 13.40 1.43
N ARG A 45 -5.74 13.51 1.22
CA ARG A 45 -6.64 14.22 2.17
C ARG A 45 -6.62 13.60 3.56
N LEU A 46 -6.55 12.27 3.64
CA LEU A 46 -6.44 11.55 4.91
C LEU A 46 -5.13 11.90 5.63
N LEU A 47 -3.99 11.92 4.93
CA LEU A 47 -2.69 12.29 5.50
C LEU A 47 -2.73 13.70 6.11
N PHE A 48 -3.21 14.70 5.36
CA PHE A 48 -3.36 16.05 5.91
C PHE A 48 -4.32 16.12 7.10
N THR A 49 -5.38 15.31 7.10
CA THR A 49 -6.33 15.26 8.22
C THR A 49 -5.68 14.65 9.47
N LEU A 50 -4.89 13.59 9.30
CA LEU A 50 -4.14 12.95 10.39
C LEU A 50 -3.07 13.88 10.95
N GLU A 51 -2.41 14.66 10.09
CA GLU A 51 -1.42 15.67 10.49
C GLU A 51 -2.08 16.78 11.30
N LYS A 52 -3.21 17.34 10.84
CA LYS A 52 -3.98 18.36 11.58
C LYS A 52 -4.45 17.88 12.95
N LYS A 53 -4.68 16.57 13.10
CA LYS A 53 -5.01 15.93 14.39
C LYS A 53 -3.78 15.63 15.26
N GLY A 54 -2.58 15.94 14.77
CA GLY A 54 -1.31 15.71 15.45
C GLY A 54 -0.85 14.25 15.47
N LEU A 55 -1.52 13.34 14.76
CA LEU A 55 -1.24 11.90 14.81
C LEU A 55 -0.03 11.50 13.97
N ILE A 56 0.23 12.27 12.91
CA ILE A 56 1.39 12.12 12.04
C ILE A 56 2.05 13.48 11.81
N LEU A 57 3.29 13.47 11.35
CA LEU A 57 4.04 14.65 10.92
C LEU A 57 4.31 14.50 9.42
N LEU A 58 4.01 15.54 8.63
CA LEU A 58 4.40 15.62 7.23
C LEU A 58 5.56 16.60 7.09
N GLN A 59 6.70 16.12 6.62
CA GLN A 59 7.89 16.94 6.42
C GLN A 59 8.28 16.95 4.96
N ARG A 60 8.22 18.12 4.33
CA ARG A 60 8.73 18.29 2.97
C ARG A 60 10.26 18.20 3.01
N GLU A 61 10.83 17.34 2.18
CA GLU A 61 12.28 17.26 2.05
C GLU A 61 12.76 18.38 1.12
N GLN A 62 13.76 19.16 1.53
CA GLN A 62 14.29 20.24 0.69
C GLN A 62 14.93 19.66 -0.57
N GLY A 63 14.57 20.21 -1.73
CA GLY A 63 15.12 19.80 -3.02
C GLY A 63 14.50 18.53 -3.62
N LYS A 64 13.50 17.92 -2.98
CA LYS A 64 12.73 16.80 -3.55
C LYS A 64 11.24 17.10 -3.54
N ASP A 65 10.51 16.54 -4.50
CA ASP A 65 9.06 16.58 -4.53
C ASP A 65 8.45 15.43 -3.72
N THR A 66 9.01 15.18 -2.54
CA THR A 66 8.62 14.10 -1.64
C THR A 66 8.28 14.64 -0.26
N VAL A 67 7.31 13.98 0.38
CA VAL A 67 6.87 14.28 1.74
C VAL A 67 7.18 13.08 2.62
N ASN A 68 7.99 13.29 3.64
CA ASN A 68 8.25 12.31 4.67
C ASN A 68 7.05 12.26 5.62
N VAL A 69 6.56 11.04 5.89
CA VAL A 69 5.42 10.79 6.76
C VAL A 69 5.92 10.05 8.00
N CYS A 70 5.80 10.67 9.17
CA CYS A 70 6.24 10.08 10.44
C CYS A 70 5.06 9.97 11.41
N LEU A 71 5.03 8.92 12.23
CA LEU A 71 4.08 8.83 13.33
C LEU A 71 4.47 9.78 14.46
N ASN A 72 3.50 10.44 15.09
CA ASN A 72 3.74 11.20 16.30
C ASN A 72 3.51 10.31 17.53
N GLU A 73 4.55 9.55 17.90
CA GLU A 73 4.47 8.57 19.00
C GLU A 73 4.02 9.19 20.33
N ALA A 74 4.30 10.48 20.57
CA ALA A 74 3.89 11.16 21.78
C ALA A 74 2.36 11.24 21.95
N LEU A 75 1.61 11.40 20.85
CA LEU A 75 0.14 11.49 20.85
C LEU A 75 -0.57 10.15 20.65
N LEU A 76 0.15 9.12 20.20
CA LEU A 76 -0.42 7.79 19.94
C LEU A 76 -0.56 6.91 21.20
N LYS A 77 -0.03 7.36 22.35
CA LYS A 77 0.28 6.49 23.49
C LYS A 77 -0.88 5.72 24.13
N ASN A 78 -2.15 6.06 23.91
CA ASN A 78 -3.20 5.54 24.77
C ASN A 78 -4.32 4.70 24.16
N GLN A 79 -4.49 4.53 22.84
CA GLN A 79 -5.52 3.60 22.28
C GLN A 79 -5.59 3.50 20.74
N PHE A 80 -4.74 4.19 19.99
CA PHE A 80 -5.01 4.41 18.55
C PHE A 80 -4.94 3.15 17.68
N PHE A 81 -4.11 2.17 18.05
CA PHE A 81 -3.95 0.92 17.32
C PHE A 81 -4.30 -0.27 18.20
N ASN A 82 -5.60 -0.56 18.34
CA ASN A 82 -6.01 -1.87 18.86
C ASN A 82 -5.62 -2.94 17.84
N LYS A 83 -4.56 -3.69 18.12
CA LYS A 83 -4.03 -4.74 17.23
C LYS A 83 -5.05 -5.83 16.92
N GLU A 84 -6.03 -6.07 17.80
CA GLU A 84 -7.08 -7.04 17.54
C GLU A 84 -8.03 -6.58 16.43
N LEU A 85 -8.30 -5.28 16.32
CA LEU A 85 -9.12 -4.73 15.23
C LEU A 85 -8.47 -4.91 13.86
N PHE A 86 -7.14 -4.98 13.81
CA PHE A 86 -6.36 -5.09 12.58
C PHE A 86 -5.66 -6.44 12.42
N LYS A 87 -6.15 -7.47 13.11
CA LYS A 87 -5.44 -8.76 13.19
C LYS A 87 -5.28 -9.42 11.82
N LEU A 88 -6.29 -9.31 10.96
CA LEU A 88 -6.26 -9.85 9.60
C LEU A 88 -5.23 -9.11 8.74
N GLU A 89 -5.25 -7.78 8.76
CA GLU A 89 -4.34 -6.92 8.03
C GLU A 89 -2.90 -7.16 8.49
N LEU A 90 -2.67 -7.26 9.81
CA LEU A 90 -1.35 -7.55 10.38
C LEU A 90 -0.85 -8.94 9.95
N ALA A 91 -1.72 -9.95 9.88
CA ALA A 91 -1.36 -11.28 9.40
C ALA A 91 -1.03 -11.26 7.90
N ASN A 92 -1.85 -10.60 7.08
CA ASN A 92 -1.62 -10.45 5.65
C ASN A 92 -0.33 -9.66 5.36
N LEU A 93 -0.05 -8.62 6.14
CA LEU A 93 1.14 -7.78 6.00
C LEU A 93 2.43 -8.57 6.29
N LYS A 94 2.40 -9.53 7.23
CA LYS A 94 3.52 -10.46 7.44
C LYS A 94 3.78 -11.32 6.21
N VAL A 95 2.73 -11.91 5.63
CA VAL A 95 2.85 -12.72 4.40
C VAL A 95 3.39 -11.87 3.26
N PHE A 96 2.81 -10.69 3.07
CA PHE A 96 3.18 -9.75 2.02
C PHE A 96 4.65 -9.30 2.11
N ASN A 97 5.10 -8.88 3.30
CA ASN A 97 6.49 -8.48 3.54
C ASN A 97 7.48 -9.63 3.35
N SER A 98 7.09 -10.87 3.63
CA SER A 98 7.95 -12.04 3.41
C SER A 98 8.13 -12.36 1.92
N SER A 99 7.14 -12.03 1.09
CA SER A 99 7.17 -12.29 -0.35
C SER A 99 7.86 -11.17 -1.15
N ILE A 100 7.63 -9.90 -0.78
CA ILE A 100 8.25 -8.75 -1.42
C ILE A 100 9.48 -8.32 -0.63
N GLN A 101 10.64 -8.89 -0.98
CA GLN A 101 11.91 -8.54 -0.33
C GLN A 101 12.22 -7.05 -0.43
N ARG A 102 12.68 -6.46 0.69
CA ARG A 102 13.12 -5.06 0.82
C ARG A 102 12.04 -4.04 0.48
N ILE A 103 10.78 -4.33 0.80
CA ILE A 103 9.65 -3.44 0.47
C ILE A 103 9.82 -2.00 0.96
N THR A 104 10.49 -1.81 2.11
CA THR A 104 10.78 -0.50 2.71
C THR A 104 11.80 0.33 1.94
N GLN A 105 12.51 -0.27 0.98
CA GLN A 105 13.53 0.36 0.14
C GLN A 105 13.08 0.49 -1.32
N LEU A 106 11.89 -0.02 -1.67
CA LEU A 106 11.38 0.07 -3.03
C LEU A 106 10.80 1.45 -3.30
N THR A 107 11.08 1.98 -4.49
CA THR A 107 10.29 3.08 -5.05
C THR A 107 8.87 2.59 -5.30
N LEU A 108 7.90 3.51 -5.32
CA LEU A 108 6.51 3.18 -5.66
C LEU A 108 6.44 2.47 -7.01
N GLU A 109 7.21 2.92 -8.00
CA GLU A 109 7.32 2.30 -9.32
C GLU A 109 7.73 0.83 -9.24
N ASN A 110 8.83 0.53 -8.52
CA ASN A 110 9.32 -0.84 -8.36
C ASN A 110 8.36 -1.72 -7.55
N LEU A 111 7.64 -1.14 -6.60
CA LEU A 111 6.60 -1.84 -5.86
C LEU A 111 5.43 -2.22 -6.78
N LEU A 112 4.95 -1.27 -7.61
CA LEU A 112 3.85 -1.49 -8.55
C LEU A 112 4.20 -2.53 -9.61
N ILE A 113 5.44 -2.53 -10.13
CA ILE A 113 5.94 -3.57 -11.05
C ILE A 113 5.81 -4.96 -10.41
N ARG A 114 6.28 -5.12 -9.16
CA ARG A 114 6.23 -6.40 -8.46
C ARG A 114 4.81 -6.86 -8.12
N MET A 115 3.91 -5.92 -7.83
CA MET A 115 2.54 -6.22 -7.46
C MET A 115 1.63 -6.52 -8.66
N PHE A 116 1.88 -5.90 -9.82
CA PHE A 116 0.94 -5.90 -10.94
C PHE A 116 1.59 -6.32 -12.27
N ASP A 117 2.69 -5.69 -12.68
CA ASP A 117 3.30 -5.94 -14.00
C ASP A 117 3.82 -7.37 -14.13
N ASN A 118 4.48 -7.88 -13.08
CA ASN A 118 4.97 -9.27 -13.02
C ASN A 118 3.85 -10.31 -13.12
N HIS A 119 2.61 -9.89 -12.87
CA HIS A 119 1.39 -10.69 -12.97
C HIS A 119 0.63 -10.43 -14.29
N GLY A 120 1.27 -9.78 -15.26
CA GLY A 120 0.71 -9.51 -16.59
C GLY A 120 -0.36 -8.42 -16.62
N ILE A 121 -0.43 -7.58 -15.59
CA ILE A 121 -1.35 -6.44 -15.53
C ILE A 121 -0.61 -5.22 -16.07
N LYS A 122 -1.06 -4.74 -17.23
CA LYS A 122 -0.52 -3.51 -17.80
C LYS A 122 -1.03 -2.33 -16.98
N ARG A 123 -0.14 -1.70 -16.22
CA ARG A 123 -0.38 -0.39 -15.64
C ARG A 123 -0.64 0.60 -16.77
N TRP A 124 -1.53 1.57 -16.55
CA TRP A 124 -1.66 2.69 -17.47
C TRP A 124 -0.35 3.43 -17.45
N ALA A 125 0.19 3.74 -18.63
CA ALA A 125 1.36 4.59 -18.77
C ALA A 125 0.96 5.98 -18.28
N SER A 126 1.11 6.22 -16.98
CA SER A 126 1.25 7.56 -16.46
C SER A 126 2.61 8.03 -16.93
N SER A 127 2.64 8.62 -18.13
CA SER A 127 3.59 9.65 -18.47
C SER A 127 3.52 10.70 -17.36
N LEU A 128 4.43 10.57 -16.40
CA LEU A 128 4.83 11.61 -15.46
C LEU A 128 6.19 12.11 -15.92
#